data_AF-A0AAD2X7G8-F1
#
_entry.id   AF-A0AAD2X7G8-F1
#
_cell.length_a   1.000
_cell.length_b   1.000
_cell.length_c   1.000
_cell.angle_alpha   90.00
_cell.angle_beta   90.00
_cell.angle_gamma   90.00
#
_symmetry.space_group_name_H-M   'P 1'
#
loop_
_entity.id
_entity.type
_entity.pdbx_description
1 polymer ?
#
loop_
_entity_poly.entity_id
_entity_poly.type
_entity_poly.pdbx_seq_one_letter_code
_entity_poly.pdbx_strand_id
1 'polypeptide(L)'
;MKFQNTLDNLKSNSNWQVLKTYLIEMKIKYPSEYFICTELSNAYYMLGMYKESEQASMEAIQLEPNDVLVMYNYAVALYSNEKYLKAIVQLNRILKRRINSIAYGVHGEGLKWAMSIKNDSLYLKAICQLNLGKLKEAYSLIGKHLAQRRRGVYSDFTKKQVKRKEQYIINELNNKVVK
;
A
#
# COMPACT_ATOMS: atom_id res chain seq x y z
N MET A 1 1.23 -0.87 25.39
CA MET A 1 -0.14 -1.39 25.48
C MET A 1 -1.22 -0.34 25.21
N LYS A 2 -1.18 0.88 25.79
CA LYS A 2 -2.22 1.90 25.54
C LYS A 2 -2.31 2.41 24.08
N PHE A 3 -1.17 2.72 23.44
CA PHE A 3 -1.15 3.28 22.07
C PHE A 3 -1.80 2.37 21.03
N GLN A 4 -1.34 1.10 20.92
CA GLN A 4 -1.86 0.15 19.94
C GLN A 4 -3.36 -0.12 20.15
N ASN A 5 -3.80 -0.29 21.40
CA ASN A 5 -5.22 -0.51 21.70
C ASN A 5 -6.09 0.68 21.27
N THR A 6 -5.62 1.92 21.47
CA THR A 6 -6.31 3.12 21.00
C THR A 6 -6.35 3.17 19.47
N LEU A 7 -5.24 2.86 18.80
CA LEU A 7 -5.16 2.79 17.34
C LEU A 7 -6.17 1.80 16.78
N ASP A 8 -6.17 0.57 17.30
CA ASP A 8 -7.03 -0.52 16.84
C ASP A 8 -8.50 -0.19 17.07
N ASN A 9 -8.85 0.37 18.23
CA ASN A 9 -10.22 0.79 18.55
C ASN A 9 -10.71 1.90 17.62
N LEU A 10 -9.90 2.93 17.35
CA LEU A 10 -10.30 4.02 16.47
C LEU A 10 -10.45 3.54 15.02
N LYS A 11 -9.56 2.66 14.55
CA LYS A 11 -9.64 2.04 13.23
C LYS A 11 -10.87 1.14 13.08
N SER A 12 -11.15 0.28 14.06
CA SER A 12 -12.29 -0.64 14.00
C SER A 12 -13.63 0.09 13.95
N ASN A 13 -13.71 1.26 14.59
CA ASN A 13 -14.90 2.12 14.58
C ASN A 13 -14.90 3.14 13.44
N SER A 14 -13.92 3.10 12.52
CA SER A 14 -13.78 4.08 11.43
C SER A 14 -13.74 5.55 11.89
N ASN A 15 -13.24 5.80 13.10
CA ASN A 15 -13.14 7.13 13.70
C ASN A 15 -11.90 7.88 13.17
N TRP A 16 -11.78 8.01 11.85
CA TRP A 16 -10.58 8.50 11.17
C TRP A 16 -10.22 9.95 11.54
N GLN A 17 -11.21 10.80 11.76
CA GLN A 17 -10.98 12.18 12.19
C GLN A 17 -10.36 12.24 13.59
N VAL A 18 -10.85 11.42 14.52
CA VAL A 18 -10.32 11.33 15.89
C VAL A 18 -8.92 10.69 15.88
N LEU A 19 -8.75 9.64 15.07
CA LEU A 19 -7.45 8.99 14.88
C LEU A 19 -6.39 9.96 14.36
N LYS A 20 -6.74 10.78 13.36
CA LYS A 20 -5.85 11.81 12.84
C LYS A 20 -5.41 12.78 13.94
N THR A 21 -6.35 13.34 14.73
CA THR A 21 -6.02 14.26 15.82
C THR A 21 -5.10 13.60 16.84
N TYR A 22 -5.43 12.38 17.27
CA TYR A 22 -4.60 11.59 18.19
C TYR A 22 -3.18 11.37 17.64
N LEU A 23 -3.03 11.01 16.37
CA LEU A 23 -1.73 10.77 15.75
C LEU A 23 -0.90 12.04 15.58
N ILE A 24 -1.53 13.21 15.36
CA ILE A 24 -0.83 14.50 15.35
C ILE A 24 -0.23 14.79 16.73
N GLU A 25 -0.98 14.58 17.81
CA GLU A 25 -0.48 14.74 19.19
C GLU A 25 0.66 13.75 19.48
N MET A 26 0.52 12.50 19.07
CA MET A 26 1.55 11.48 19.27
C MET A 26 2.81 11.79 18.46
N LYS A 27 2.69 12.35 17.25
CA LYS A 27 3.82 12.77 16.43
C LYS A 27 4.60 13.91 17.09
N ILE A 28 3.92 14.87 17.72
CA ILE A 28 4.58 15.94 18.49
C ILE A 28 5.35 15.35 19.68
N LYS A 29 4.76 14.36 20.37
CA LYS A 29 5.37 13.73 21.53
C LYS A 29 6.54 12.80 21.19
N TYR A 30 6.48 12.12 20.04
CA TYR A 30 7.47 11.14 19.60
C TYR A 30 7.87 11.41 18.14
N PRO A 31 8.62 12.49 17.87
CA PRO A 31 8.90 12.97 16.51
C PRO A 31 9.77 12.04 15.66
N SER A 32 10.53 11.15 16.30
CA SER A 32 11.39 10.17 15.61
C SER A 32 10.71 8.81 15.39
N GLU A 33 9.47 8.63 15.86
CA GLU A 33 8.75 7.37 15.72
C GLU A 33 8.02 7.30 14.37
N TYR A 34 8.67 6.66 13.39
CA TYR A 34 8.19 6.60 12.02
C TYR A 34 6.86 5.86 11.88
N PHE A 35 6.54 4.95 12.81
CA PHE A 35 5.27 4.22 12.78
C PHE A 35 4.09 5.19 12.95
N ILE A 36 4.22 6.24 13.76
CA ILE A 36 3.18 7.25 13.92
C ILE A 36 2.94 8.01 12.62
N CYS A 37 4.00 8.41 11.91
CA CYS A 37 3.88 9.06 10.60
C CYS A 37 3.25 8.14 9.55
N THR A 38 3.55 6.84 9.61
CA THR A 38 2.95 5.82 8.75
C THR A 38 1.44 5.71 9.01
N GLU A 39 1.03 5.64 10.27
CA GLU A 39 -0.38 5.59 10.66
C GLU A 39 -1.12 6.89 10.33
N LEU A 40 -0.45 8.04 10.49
CA LEU A 40 -1.03 9.35 10.16
C LEU A 40 -1.26 9.47 8.66
N SER A 41 -0.33 8.98 7.84
CA SER A 41 -0.50 8.90 6.39
C SER A 41 -1.72 8.07 5.99
N ASN A 42 -1.92 6.92 6.65
CA ASN A 42 -3.09 6.08 6.44
C ASN A 42 -4.39 6.80 6.86
N ALA A 43 -4.42 7.45 8.02
CA ALA A 43 -5.57 8.23 8.47
C ALA A 43 -5.93 9.35 7.48
N TYR A 44 -4.93 10.08 6.96
CA TYR A 44 -5.15 11.08 5.91
C TYR A 44 -5.69 10.46 4.62
N TYR A 45 -5.15 9.32 4.18
CA TYR A 45 -5.65 8.60 3.01
C TYR A 45 -7.13 8.21 3.17
N MET A 46 -7.51 7.67 4.33
CA MET A 46 -8.89 7.29 4.64
C MET A 46 -9.85 8.50 4.66
N LEU A 47 -9.34 9.70 4.92
CA LEU A 47 -10.08 10.96 4.87
C LEU A 47 -10.07 11.64 3.49
N GLY A 48 -9.42 11.05 2.48
CA GLY A 48 -9.26 11.64 1.14
C GLY A 48 -8.26 12.80 1.09
N MET A 49 -7.49 13.02 2.16
CA MET A 49 -6.49 14.08 2.28
C MET A 49 -5.15 13.62 1.69
N TYR A 50 -5.11 13.44 0.37
CA TYR A 50 -4.00 12.74 -0.27
C TYR A 50 -2.67 13.51 -0.20
N LYS A 51 -2.67 14.84 -0.27
CA LYS A 51 -1.44 15.62 -0.18
C LYS A 51 -0.77 15.47 1.18
N GLU A 52 -1.57 15.51 2.25
CA GLU A 52 -1.15 15.31 3.63
C GLU A 52 -0.71 13.87 3.88
N SER A 53 -1.38 12.90 3.25
CA SER A 53 -0.97 11.50 3.26
C SER A 53 0.42 11.30 2.66
N GLU A 54 0.72 11.97 1.53
CA GLU A 54 2.06 11.94 0.93
C GLU A 54 3.10 12.59 1.82
N GLN A 55 2.80 13.74 2.42
CA GLN A 55 3.72 14.42 3.32
C GLN A 55 4.07 13.54 4.55
N ALA A 56 3.06 12.96 5.20
CA ALA A 56 3.28 12.11 6.38
C ALA A 56 4.05 10.82 6.03
N SER A 57 3.76 10.19 4.88
CA SER A 57 4.50 9.00 4.45
C SER A 57 5.91 9.31 3.94
N MET A 58 6.13 10.51 3.38
CA MET A 58 7.47 10.99 3.02
C MET A 58 8.35 11.16 4.26
N GLU A 59 7.80 11.68 5.36
CA GLU A 59 8.53 11.77 6.63
C GLU A 59 8.84 10.38 7.21
N ALA A 60 7.88 9.45 7.15
CA ALA A 60 8.09 8.08 7.61
C ALA A 60 9.23 7.38 6.84
N ILE A 61 9.26 7.49 5.51
CA ILE A 61 10.31 6.86 4.67
C ILE A 61 11.68 7.54 4.81
N GLN A 62 11.73 8.81 5.24
CA GLN A 62 12.99 9.48 5.59
C GLN A 62 13.57 8.95 6.90
N LEU A 63 12.71 8.65 7.88
CA LEU A 63 13.11 8.09 9.17
C LEU A 63 13.52 6.62 9.05
N GLU A 64 12.71 5.80 8.37
CA GLU A 64 12.98 4.37 8.21
C GLU A 64 12.83 3.95 6.73
N PRO A 65 13.88 4.12 5.91
CA PRO A 65 13.81 3.86 4.47
C PRO A 65 13.77 2.37 4.13
N ASN A 66 14.00 1.47 5.09
CA ASN A 66 14.13 0.03 4.85
C ASN A 66 12.96 -0.80 5.37
N ASP A 67 11.99 -0.21 6.04
CA ASP A 67 10.75 -0.90 6.38
C ASP A 67 9.82 -0.99 5.14
N VAL A 68 9.36 -2.21 4.84
CA VAL A 68 8.47 -2.45 3.71
C VAL A 68 7.06 -1.89 3.94
N LEU A 69 6.60 -1.79 5.19
CA LEU A 69 5.32 -1.17 5.53
C LEU A 69 5.34 0.31 5.16
N VAL A 70 6.46 0.98 5.47
CA VAL A 70 6.69 2.39 5.17
C VAL A 70 6.81 2.61 3.66
N MET A 71 7.57 1.77 2.96
CA MET A 71 7.64 1.81 1.49
C MET A 71 6.26 1.65 0.85
N TYR A 72 5.43 0.74 1.37
CA TYR A 72 4.09 0.48 0.83
C TYR A 72 3.15 1.65 1.08
N ASN A 73 3.11 2.21 2.29
CA ASN A 73 2.32 3.39 2.60
C ASN A 73 2.72 4.59 1.73
N TYR A 74 4.02 4.83 1.54
CA TYR A 74 4.48 5.89 0.65
C TYR A 74 4.07 5.63 -0.81
N ALA A 75 4.12 4.38 -1.27
CA ALA A 75 3.64 4.04 -2.61
C ALA A 75 2.13 4.29 -2.79
N VAL A 76 1.32 3.98 -1.77
CA VAL A 76 -0.13 4.26 -1.76
C VAL A 76 -0.38 5.76 -1.83
N ALA A 77 0.27 6.55 -0.98
CA ALA A 77 0.10 8.00 -0.98
C ALA A 77 0.55 8.66 -2.29
N LEU A 78 1.66 8.19 -2.88
CA LEU A 78 2.12 8.63 -4.21
C LEU A 78 1.10 8.27 -5.30
N TYR A 79 0.55 7.05 -5.27
CA TYR A 79 -0.49 6.63 -6.19
C TYR A 79 -1.74 7.51 -6.08
N SER A 80 -2.19 7.83 -4.86
CA SER A 80 -3.35 8.71 -4.62
C SER A 80 -3.15 10.14 -5.07
N ASN A 81 -1.90 10.60 -5.20
CA ASN A 81 -1.55 11.89 -5.80
C ASN A 81 -1.14 11.75 -7.28
N GLU A 82 -1.53 10.65 -7.95
CA GLU A 82 -1.27 10.39 -9.36
C GLU A 82 0.22 10.32 -9.76
N LYS A 83 1.12 10.19 -8.77
CA LYS A 83 2.57 10.08 -8.95
C LYS A 83 2.98 8.64 -9.25
N TYR A 84 2.39 8.05 -10.29
CA TYR A 84 2.47 6.61 -10.60
C TYR A 84 3.90 6.09 -10.79
N LEU A 85 4.76 6.85 -11.49
CA LEU A 85 6.16 6.45 -11.70
C LEU A 85 6.93 6.37 -10.38
N LYS A 86 6.72 7.34 -9.47
CA LYS A 86 7.35 7.33 -8.14
C LYS A 86 6.82 6.19 -7.28
N ALA A 87 5.51 5.93 -7.32
CA ALA A 87 4.91 4.77 -6.63
C ALA A 87 5.54 3.45 -7.12
N ILE A 88 5.69 3.26 -8.43
CA ILE A 88 6.33 2.08 -9.02
C ILE A 88 7.77 1.89 -8.53
N VAL A 89 8.53 2.96 -8.32
CA VAL A 89 9.89 2.87 -7.76
C VAL A 89 9.86 2.24 -6.37
N GLN A 90 8.97 2.69 -5.48
CA GLN A 90 8.84 2.13 -4.13
C GLN A 90 8.35 0.68 -4.17
N LEU A 91 7.36 0.37 -5.00
CA LEU A 91 6.82 -0.99 -5.15
C LEU A 91 7.88 -1.96 -5.66
N ASN A 92 8.76 -1.51 -6.58
CA ASN A 92 9.88 -2.32 -7.04
C ASN A 92 10.88 -2.63 -5.92
N ARG A 93 11.10 -1.71 -4.97
CA ARG A 93 11.97 -1.96 -3.80
C ARG A 93 11.40 -3.09 -2.94
N ILE A 94 10.09 -3.12 -2.71
CA ILE A 94 9.41 -4.19 -1.97
C ILE A 94 9.52 -5.52 -2.74
N LEU A 95 9.18 -5.53 -4.03
CA LEU A 95 9.11 -6.74 -4.83
C LEU A 95 10.47 -7.45 -4.99
N LYS A 96 11.58 -6.69 -5.01
CA LYS A 96 12.95 -7.20 -5.08
C LYS A 96 13.41 -7.91 -3.80
N ARG A 97 12.78 -7.65 -2.65
CA ARG A 97 13.20 -8.26 -1.37
C ARG A 97 12.83 -9.74 -1.30
N ARG A 98 13.70 -10.54 -0.69
CA ARG A 98 13.41 -11.95 -0.41
C ARG A 98 12.26 -12.03 0.60
N ILE A 99 11.39 -13.04 0.48
CA ILE A 99 10.22 -13.11 1.36
C ILE A 99 10.62 -13.32 2.82
N ASN A 100 11.65 -14.12 3.09
CA ASN A 100 12.16 -14.34 4.45
C ASN A 100 12.77 -13.09 5.07
N SER A 101 13.42 -12.21 4.28
CA SER A 101 13.95 -10.95 4.81
C SER A 101 12.85 -9.95 5.17
N ILE A 102 11.68 -10.07 4.53
CA ILE A 102 10.50 -9.29 4.93
C ILE A 102 9.87 -9.92 6.18
N ALA A 103 9.62 -11.23 6.14
CA ALA A 103 8.88 -11.94 7.18
C ALA A 103 9.59 -11.94 8.55
N TYR A 104 10.92 -12.06 8.54
CA TYR A 104 11.75 -12.28 9.74
C TYR A 104 12.85 -11.22 9.88
N GLY A 105 12.72 -10.10 9.16
CA GLY A 105 13.61 -8.96 9.34
C GLY A 105 13.27 -8.17 10.61
N VAL A 106 14.01 -7.08 10.84
CA VAL A 106 13.83 -6.18 12.00
C VAL A 106 12.37 -5.74 12.17
N HIS A 107 11.69 -5.46 11.05
CA HIS A 107 10.30 -4.98 10.99
C HIS A 107 9.30 -6.08 10.56
N GLY A 108 9.68 -7.35 10.70
CA GLY A 108 8.91 -8.46 10.16
C GLY A 108 7.76 -8.91 11.05
N GLU A 109 6.57 -9.07 10.47
CA GLU A 109 5.39 -9.61 11.18
C GLU A 109 5.06 -11.07 10.77
N GLY A 110 6.04 -11.78 10.20
CA GLY A 110 5.91 -13.18 9.81
C GLY A 110 5.44 -13.40 8.36
N LEU A 111 5.38 -14.69 8.00
CA LEU A 111 5.30 -15.10 6.60
C LEU A 111 3.99 -14.70 5.90
N LYS A 112 2.85 -14.76 6.59
CA LYS A 112 1.55 -14.41 6.01
C LYS A 112 1.47 -12.91 5.70
N TRP A 113 1.95 -12.06 6.61
CA TRP A 113 2.05 -10.62 6.40
C TRP A 113 2.99 -10.29 5.23
N ALA A 114 4.17 -10.93 5.19
CA ALA A 114 5.11 -10.75 4.09
C ALA A 114 4.52 -11.17 2.72
N MET A 115 3.73 -12.25 2.69
CA MET A 115 2.99 -12.66 1.49
C MET A 115 1.93 -11.61 1.10
N SER A 116 1.17 -11.09 2.06
CA SER A 116 0.15 -10.06 1.86
C SER A 116 0.76 -8.82 1.20
N ILE A 117 1.75 -8.20 1.85
CA ILE A 117 2.30 -6.91 1.40
C ILE A 117 2.99 -7.02 0.04
N LYS A 118 3.70 -8.13 -0.23
CA LYS A 118 4.29 -8.37 -1.57
C LYS A 118 3.21 -8.53 -2.63
N ASN A 119 2.15 -9.26 -2.33
CA ASN A 119 1.08 -9.51 -3.28
C ASN A 119 0.24 -8.24 -3.55
N ASP A 120 0.00 -7.44 -2.53
CA ASP A 120 -0.69 -6.14 -2.65
C ASP A 120 0.19 -5.14 -3.41
N SER A 121 1.51 -5.18 -3.20
CA SER A 121 2.45 -4.40 -4.00
C SER A 121 2.42 -4.76 -5.48
N LEU A 122 2.20 -6.03 -5.85
CA LEU A 122 2.02 -6.43 -7.25
C LEU A 122 0.78 -5.78 -7.86
N TYR A 123 -0.34 -5.80 -7.13
CA TYR A 123 -1.58 -5.25 -7.63
C TYR A 123 -1.54 -3.73 -7.72
N LEU A 124 -1.04 -3.03 -6.69
CA LEU A 124 -0.90 -1.57 -6.76
C LEU A 124 0.03 -1.15 -7.91
N LYS A 125 1.09 -1.92 -8.17
CA LYS A 125 1.96 -1.69 -9.33
C LYS A 125 1.18 -1.89 -10.63
N ALA A 126 0.32 -2.91 -10.72
CA ALA A 126 -0.52 -3.14 -11.89
C ALA A 126 -1.46 -1.95 -12.15
N ILE A 127 -2.06 -1.40 -11.10
CA ILE A 127 -2.94 -0.23 -11.22
C ILE A 127 -2.15 1.02 -11.64
N CYS A 128 -0.93 1.21 -11.14
CA CYS A 128 -0.05 2.28 -11.64
C CYS A 128 0.25 2.12 -13.14
N GLN A 129 0.57 0.91 -13.61
CA GLN A 129 0.80 0.63 -15.03
C GLN A 129 -0.46 0.89 -15.87
N LEU A 130 -1.63 0.50 -15.36
CA LEU A 130 -2.92 0.73 -16.00
C LEU A 130 -3.18 2.22 -16.22
N ASN A 131 -2.97 3.06 -15.20
CA ASN A 131 -3.12 4.52 -15.32
C ASN A 131 -2.08 5.16 -16.27
N LEU A 132 -0.94 4.50 -16.48
CA LEU A 132 0.06 4.89 -17.48
C LEU A 132 -0.25 4.34 -18.90
N GLY A 133 -1.41 3.71 -19.12
CA GLY A 133 -1.81 3.13 -20.40
C GLY A 133 -1.10 1.83 -20.77
N LYS A 134 -0.31 1.26 -19.86
CA LYS A 134 0.52 0.06 -20.06
C LYS A 134 -0.29 -1.20 -19.75
N LEU A 135 -1.26 -1.47 -20.64
CA LEU A 135 -2.27 -2.52 -20.48
C LEU A 135 -1.68 -3.92 -20.35
N LYS A 136 -0.68 -4.27 -21.18
CA LYS A 136 -0.07 -5.61 -21.17
C LYS A 136 0.69 -5.88 -19.87
N GLU A 137 1.43 -4.88 -19.39
CA GLU A 137 2.17 -4.95 -18.13
C GLU A 137 1.21 -5.03 -16.94
N ALA A 138 0.15 -4.22 -16.94
CA ALA A 138 -0.89 -4.28 -15.91
C ALA A 138 -1.56 -5.66 -15.86
N TYR A 139 -1.94 -6.21 -17.03
CA TYR A 139 -2.54 -7.55 -17.13
C TYR A 139 -1.61 -8.63 -16.57
N SER A 140 -0.33 -8.63 -16.95
CA SER A 140 0.66 -9.58 -16.43
C SER A 140 0.79 -9.52 -14.91
N LEU A 141 0.79 -8.32 -14.33
CA LEU A 141 0.89 -8.13 -12.88
C LEU A 141 -0.38 -8.55 -12.15
N ILE A 142 -1.57 -8.30 -12.71
CA ILE A 142 -2.85 -8.79 -12.16
C ILE A 142 -2.88 -10.32 -12.14
N GLY A 143 -2.48 -10.97 -13.24
CA GLY A 143 -2.40 -12.44 -13.29
C GLY A 143 -1.47 -12.99 -12.20
N LYS A 144 -0.30 -12.37 -12.00
CA LYS A 144 0.62 -12.73 -10.90
C LYS A 144 -0.02 -12.54 -9.54
N HIS A 145 -0.73 -11.44 -9.30
CA HIS A 145 -1.43 -11.20 -8.04
C HIS A 145 -2.48 -12.29 -7.75
N LEU A 146 -3.29 -12.63 -8.75
CA LEU A 146 -4.33 -13.65 -8.64
C LEU A 146 -3.76 -15.04 -8.38
N ALA A 147 -2.68 -15.41 -9.06
CA ALA A 147 -1.99 -16.68 -8.88
C ALA A 147 -1.36 -16.83 -7.49
N GLN A 148 -0.98 -15.72 -6.84
CA GLN A 148 -0.39 -15.73 -5.50
C GLN A 148 -1.42 -15.68 -4.36
N ARG A 149 -2.72 -15.62 -4.66
CA ARG A 149 -3.77 -15.64 -3.63
C ARG A 149 -3.81 -16.98 -2.89
N ARG A 150 -3.70 -16.93 -1.56
CA ARG A 150 -3.76 -18.11 -0.68
C ARG A 150 -4.85 -17.98 0.37
N ARG A 151 -5.42 -19.11 0.81
CA ARG A 151 -6.38 -19.15 1.92
C ARG A 151 -5.70 -18.67 3.21
N GLY A 152 -6.36 -17.77 3.95
CA GLY A 152 -5.84 -17.25 5.22
C GLY A 152 -4.68 -16.26 5.09
N VAL A 153 -4.38 -15.78 3.87
CA VAL A 153 -3.49 -14.62 3.65
C VAL A 153 -4.38 -13.42 3.33
N TYR A 154 -4.22 -12.37 4.13
CA TYR A 154 -4.92 -11.10 3.97
C TYR A 154 -4.54 -10.40 2.65
N SER A 155 -5.34 -9.42 2.26
CA SER A 155 -5.03 -8.48 1.18
C SER A 155 -5.99 -7.31 1.20
N ASP A 156 -5.47 -6.11 0.98
CA ASP A 156 -6.26 -4.87 0.85
C ASP A 156 -7.26 -4.94 -0.30
N PHE A 157 -7.00 -5.79 -1.29
CA PHE A 157 -7.77 -5.90 -2.52
C PHE A 157 -8.61 -7.17 -2.54
N THR A 158 -9.92 -6.99 -2.72
CA THR A 158 -10.82 -8.14 -2.87
C THR A 158 -10.59 -8.83 -4.22
N LYS A 159 -10.71 -10.16 -4.27
CA LYS A 159 -10.60 -10.91 -5.53
C LYS A 159 -11.59 -10.41 -6.60
N LYS A 160 -12.79 -9.97 -6.17
CA LYS A 160 -13.83 -9.41 -7.05
C LYS A 160 -13.36 -8.11 -7.70
N GLN A 161 -12.76 -7.20 -6.93
CA GLN A 161 -12.19 -5.95 -7.44
C GLN A 161 -11.08 -6.22 -8.47
N VAL A 162 -10.16 -7.13 -8.14
CA VAL A 162 -9.03 -7.47 -9.02
C VAL A 162 -9.52 -8.06 -10.36
N LYS A 163 -10.44 -9.04 -10.32
CA LYS A 163 -11.02 -9.67 -11.53
C LYS A 163 -11.79 -8.67 -12.40
N ARG A 164 -12.47 -7.69 -11.79
CA ARG A 164 -13.13 -6.61 -12.56
C ARG A 164 -12.11 -5.78 -13.34
N LYS A 165 -10.97 -5.45 -12.74
CA LYS A 165 -9.88 -4.74 -13.43
C LYS A 165 -9.21 -5.60 -14.50
N GLU A 166 -9.05 -6.90 -14.25
CA GLU A 166 -8.58 -7.85 -15.26
C GLU A 166 -9.48 -7.85 -16.50
N GLN A 167 -10.79 -8.02 -16.32
CA GLN A 167 -11.75 -8.04 -17.43
C GLN A 167 -11.79 -6.71 -18.19
N TYR A 168 -11.69 -5.59 -17.48
CA TYR A 168 -11.57 -4.27 -18.10
C TYR A 168 -10.36 -4.23 -19.05
N ILE A 169 -9.19 -4.67 -18.61
CA ILE A 169 -7.98 -4.67 -19.45
C ILE A 169 -8.13 -5.60 -20.66
N ILE A 170 -8.73 -6.78 -20.49
CA ILE A 170 -9.00 -7.71 -21.60
C ILE A 170 -9.86 -7.02 -22.68
N ASN A 171 -10.94 -6.35 -22.28
CA ASN A 171 -11.81 -5.65 -23.20
C ASN A 171 -11.06 -4.52 -23.93
N GLU A 172 -10.27 -3.72 -23.21
CA GLU A 172 -9.46 -2.65 -23.79
C GLU A 172 -8.41 -3.17 -24.79
N LEU A 173 -7.77 -4.30 -24.50
CA LEU A 173 -6.81 -4.93 -25.41
C LEU A 173 -7.48 -5.42 -26.69
N ASN A 174 -8.65 -6.08 -26.58
CA ASN A 174 -9.40 -6.57 -27.74
C ASN A 174 -9.85 -5.41 -28.63
N ASN A 175 -10.33 -4.31 -28.05
CA ASN A 175 -10.76 -3.13 -28.80
C ASN A 175 -9.61 -2.44 -29.57
N LYS A 176 -8.36 -2.57 -29.11
CA LYS A 176 -7.18 -2.04 -29.79
C LYS A 176 -6.64 -2.94 -30.92
N VAL A 177 -7.03 -4.22 -30.95
CA VAL A 177 -6.63 -5.16 -32.01
C VAL A 177 -7.59 -5.09 -33.20
N VAL A 178 -8.83 -4.66 -32.96
CA VAL A 178 -9.88 -4.52 -33.99
C VAL A 178 -9.82 -3.18 -34.74
N LYS A 179 -8.98 -2.23 -34.29
CA LYS A 179 -8.70 -0.96 -34.97
C LYS A 179 -7.33 -0.98 -35.59
#